data_AF-A0A094GCI5-F1
#
_entry.id   AF-A0A094GCI5-F1
#
_cell.length_a   1.000
_cell.length_b   1.000
_cell.length_c   1.000
_cell.angle_alpha   90.00
_cell.angle_beta   90.00
_cell.angle_gamma   90.00
#
_symmetry.space_group_name_H-M   'P 1'
#
loop_
_entity.id
_entity.type
_entity.pdbx_description
1 polymer ?
#
loop_
_entity_poly.entity_id
_entity_poly.type
_entity_poly.pdbx_seq_one_letter_code
_entity_poly.pdbx_strand_id
1 'polypeptide(L)'
;MLKQLCGDPIKIARDLFIASMCSILIGITWGGCRYNWASVQILVPIIVGLIGMIATVVWESRVANPFLPLRLFNSLSGAASFFCAFIQGLLLLFGMLYYLPFFFEACKTLTPTLAGISLIPITGAFVPTAIVIGIIIKRIGSYRWALWSGFGFTIIAHGLLILLDAQTSSRRWIPIFLLGGFGHGLIVMTLIICIQAIAKPEEAADAAATYTFVRTIGMCVGVAMGGSIF
;
A
#
# COMPACT_ATOMS: atom_id res chain seq x y z
N MET A 1 -15.58 -29.17 -25.47
CA MET A 1 -15.86 -27.90 -26.17
C MET A 1 -16.92 -27.03 -25.48
N LEU A 2 -17.89 -27.57 -24.73
CA LEU A 2 -18.90 -26.78 -23.99
C LEU A 2 -18.44 -26.15 -22.65
N LYS A 3 -17.31 -26.58 -22.06
CA LYS A 3 -16.73 -25.95 -20.85
C LYS A 3 -16.02 -24.62 -21.09
N GLN A 4 -15.83 -24.22 -22.35
CA GLN A 4 -15.11 -22.99 -22.73
C GLN A 4 -16.04 -21.79 -22.93
N LEU A 5 -17.36 -22.02 -23.01
CA LEU A 5 -18.39 -20.99 -23.18
C LEU A 5 -18.97 -20.50 -21.84
N CYS A 6 -18.88 -21.31 -20.79
CA CYS A 6 -19.14 -20.87 -19.43
C CYS A 6 -17.84 -20.22 -18.94
N GLY A 7 -17.76 -18.89 -18.99
CA GLY A 7 -16.55 -18.16 -18.57
C GLY A 7 -16.04 -18.70 -17.24
N ASP A 8 -14.73 -18.97 -17.16
CA ASP A 8 -14.13 -19.62 -15.99
C ASP A 8 -14.67 -18.92 -14.73
N PRO A 9 -15.33 -19.63 -13.79
CA PRO A 9 -15.96 -19.00 -12.63
C PRO A 9 -14.96 -18.18 -11.80
N ILE A 10 -13.67 -18.52 -11.89
CA ILE A 10 -12.54 -17.78 -11.34
C ILE A 10 -12.32 -16.43 -12.04
N LYS A 11 -12.44 -16.37 -13.37
CA LYS A 11 -12.35 -15.10 -14.13
C LYS A 11 -13.49 -14.15 -13.75
N ILE A 12 -14.71 -14.67 -13.65
CA ILE A 12 -15.87 -13.86 -13.26
C ILE A 12 -15.68 -13.25 -11.87
N ALA A 13 -15.22 -14.05 -10.89
CA ALA A 13 -14.95 -13.57 -9.54
C ALA A 13 -13.85 -12.50 -9.50
N ARG A 14 -12.76 -12.70 -10.23
CA ARG A 14 -11.65 -11.74 -10.35
C ARG A 14 -12.09 -10.44 -11.01
N ASP A 15 -12.85 -10.53 -12.11
CA ASP A 15 -13.28 -9.34 -12.85
C ASP A 15 -14.32 -8.54 -12.04
N LEU A 16 -15.22 -9.23 -11.32
CA LEU A 16 -16.12 -8.60 -10.33
C LEU A 16 -15.34 -7.90 -9.22
N PHE A 17 -14.28 -8.53 -8.71
CA PHE A 17 -13.44 -7.96 -7.67
C PHE A 17 -12.76 -6.67 -8.14
N ILE A 18 -12.17 -6.69 -9.34
CA ILE A 18 -11.51 -5.52 -9.94
C ILE A 18 -12.54 -4.40 -10.14
N ALA A 19 -13.71 -4.70 -10.73
CA ALA A 19 -14.76 -3.71 -10.95
C ALA A 19 -15.25 -3.08 -9.64
N SER A 20 -15.42 -3.90 -8.59
CA SER A 20 -15.82 -3.46 -7.26
C SER A 20 -14.79 -2.53 -6.64
N MET A 21 -13.51 -2.89 -6.69
CA MET A 21 -12.41 -2.06 -6.19
C MET A 21 -12.31 -0.74 -6.95
N CYS A 22 -12.42 -0.76 -8.29
CA CYS A 22 -12.47 0.44 -9.11
C CYS A 22 -13.64 1.35 -8.72
N SER A 23 -14.83 0.79 -8.48
CA SER A 23 -16.01 1.54 -8.05
C SER A 23 -15.79 2.25 -6.71
N ILE A 24 -15.19 1.57 -5.72
CA ILE A 24 -14.83 2.18 -4.43
C ILE A 24 -13.83 3.32 -4.64
N LEU A 25 -12.75 3.07 -5.40
CA LEU A 25 -11.71 4.05 -5.64
C LEU A 25 -12.24 5.30 -6.34
N ILE A 26 -13.11 5.15 -7.35
CA ILE A 26 -13.77 6.28 -8.03
C ILE A 26 -14.56 7.13 -7.03
N GLY A 27 -15.34 6.49 -6.16
CA GLY A 27 -16.12 7.20 -5.15
C GLY A 27 -15.23 8.02 -4.20
N ILE A 28 -14.13 7.43 -3.72
CA ILE A 28 -13.17 8.12 -2.84
C ILE A 28 -12.46 9.26 -3.57
N THR A 29 -12.02 9.05 -4.82
CA THR A 29 -11.32 10.07 -5.61
C THR A 29 -12.21 11.26 -5.98
N TRP A 30 -13.51 11.05 -6.20
CA TRP A 30 -14.44 12.16 -6.49
C TRP A 30 -14.96 12.86 -5.24
N GLY A 31 -14.91 12.17 -4.10
CA GLY A 31 -15.28 12.69 -2.78
C GLY A 31 -14.40 13.89 -2.39
N GLY A 32 -15.03 15.04 -2.19
CA GLY A 32 -14.34 16.25 -1.73
C GLY A 32 -13.78 17.14 -2.84
N CYS A 33 -13.43 16.59 -4.01
CA CYS A 33 -12.95 17.41 -5.13
C CYS A 33 -14.07 17.83 -6.09
N ARG A 34 -14.87 16.87 -6.58
CA ARG A 34 -15.85 17.10 -7.67
C ARG A 34 -17.29 17.10 -7.19
N TYR A 35 -17.60 16.27 -6.20
CA TYR A 35 -18.93 16.18 -5.61
C TYR A 35 -18.83 16.15 -4.08
N ASN A 36 -19.86 16.65 -3.40
CA ASN A 36 -19.94 16.57 -1.94
C ASN A 36 -20.00 15.11 -1.49
N TRP A 37 -19.37 14.77 -0.35
CA TRP A 37 -19.37 13.41 0.20
C TRP A 37 -20.76 12.78 0.38
N ALA A 38 -21.80 13.60 0.60
CA ALA A 38 -23.19 13.14 0.71
C ALA A 38 -23.91 12.94 -0.64
N SER A 39 -23.24 13.19 -1.77
CA SER A 39 -23.86 13.10 -3.09
C SER A 39 -24.06 11.66 -3.53
N VAL A 40 -25.16 11.40 -4.24
CA VAL A 40 -25.53 10.08 -4.76
C VAL A 40 -24.42 9.50 -5.64
N GLN A 41 -23.73 10.36 -6.40
CA GLN A 41 -22.62 10.00 -7.29
C GLN A 41 -21.37 9.46 -6.55
N ILE A 42 -21.25 9.66 -5.23
CA ILE A 42 -20.17 9.11 -4.39
C ILE A 42 -20.67 7.92 -3.58
N LEU A 43 -21.85 8.06 -2.98
CA LEU A 43 -22.42 6.99 -2.14
C LEU A 43 -22.73 5.73 -2.97
N VAL A 44 -23.25 5.88 -4.19
CA VAL A 44 -23.59 4.73 -5.04
C VAL A 44 -22.35 3.91 -5.42
N PRO A 45 -21.27 4.48 -5.98
CA PRO A 45 -20.06 3.71 -6.29
C PRO A 45 -19.42 3.05 -5.08
N ILE A 46 -19.42 3.71 -3.91
CA ILE A 46 -18.88 3.15 -2.67
C ILE A 46 -19.72 1.98 -2.18
N ILE A 47 -21.05 2.14 -2.11
CA ILE A 47 -21.96 1.09 -1.62
C ILE A 47 -21.96 -0.10 -2.58
N VAL A 48 -22.09 0.14 -3.89
CA VAL A 48 -22.06 -0.92 -4.91
C VAL A 48 -20.72 -1.66 -4.89
N GLY A 49 -19.62 -0.91 -4.79
CA GLY A 49 -18.28 -1.50 -4.69
C GLY A 49 -18.10 -2.32 -3.41
N LEU A 50 -18.63 -1.86 -2.27
CA LEU A 50 -18.58 -2.60 -1.00
C LEU A 50 -19.39 -3.89 -1.07
N ILE A 51 -20.60 -3.84 -1.64
CA ILE A 51 -21.44 -5.02 -1.86
C ILE A 51 -20.73 -6.01 -2.79
N GLY A 52 -20.15 -5.54 -3.89
CA GLY A 52 -19.40 -6.37 -4.83
C GLY A 52 -18.17 -7.01 -4.17
N MET A 53 -17.47 -6.27 -3.31
CA MET A 53 -16.33 -6.80 -2.55
C MET A 53 -16.74 -7.88 -1.54
N ILE A 54 -17.85 -7.68 -0.81
CA ILE A 54 -18.42 -8.70 0.09
C ILE A 54 -18.83 -9.94 -0.71
N ALA A 55 -19.49 -9.75 -1.85
CA ALA A 55 -19.89 -10.84 -2.73
C ALA A 55 -18.69 -11.65 -3.22
N THR A 56 -17.58 -11.00 -3.61
CA THR A 56 -16.34 -11.70 -3.97
C THR A 56 -15.76 -12.47 -2.78
N VAL A 57 -15.70 -11.89 -1.58
CA VAL A 57 -15.15 -12.58 -0.40
C VAL A 57 -15.97 -13.83 -0.06
N VAL A 58 -17.30 -13.73 -0.10
CA VAL A 58 -18.20 -14.87 0.12
C VAL A 58 -18.01 -15.94 -0.97
N TRP A 59 -17.85 -15.53 -2.23
CA TRP A 59 -17.57 -16.46 -3.33
C TRP A 59 -16.23 -17.19 -3.13
N GLU A 60 -15.15 -16.45 -2.87
CA GLU A 60 -13.81 -16.99 -2.63
C GLU A 60 -13.78 -17.96 -1.44
N SER A 61 -14.59 -17.73 -0.40
CA SER A 61 -14.70 -18.64 0.75
C SER A 61 -15.28 -20.01 0.41
N ARG A 62 -15.97 -20.14 -0.73
CA ARG A 62 -16.68 -21.36 -1.15
C ARG A 62 -15.98 -22.11 -2.29
N VAL A 63 -14.95 -21.52 -2.91
CA VAL A 63 -14.25 -22.10 -4.08
C VAL A 63 -13.03 -22.91 -3.64
N ALA A 64 -12.79 -24.03 -4.34
CA ALA A 64 -11.68 -24.94 -4.03
C ALA A 64 -10.28 -24.36 -4.38
N ASN A 65 -10.18 -23.55 -5.44
CA ASN A 65 -8.97 -22.85 -5.88
C ASN A 65 -9.21 -21.33 -5.89
N PRO A 66 -9.18 -20.67 -4.71
CA PRO A 66 -9.35 -19.23 -4.61
C PRO A 66 -8.13 -18.50 -5.19
N PHE A 67 -8.35 -17.34 -5.81
CA PHE A 67 -7.25 -16.47 -6.26
C PHE A 67 -6.68 -15.65 -5.11
N LEU A 68 -7.47 -15.43 -4.05
CA LEU A 68 -6.99 -14.91 -2.77
C LEU A 68 -7.11 -16.03 -1.73
N PRO A 69 -6.00 -16.69 -1.36
CA PRO A 69 -6.04 -17.77 -0.37
C PRO A 69 -6.41 -17.20 1.00
N LEU A 70 -7.71 -17.14 1.30
CA LEU A 70 -8.28 -16.63 2.56
C LEU A 70 -7.71 -17.35 3.79
N ARG A 71 -7.19 -18.56 3.60
CA ARG A 71 -6.48 -19.35 4.60
C ARG A 71 -5.27 -18.59 5.19
N LEU A 72 -4.60 -17.74 4.42
CA LEU A 72 -3.50 -16.91 4.91
C LEU A 72 -3.95 -15.84 5.93
N PHE A 73 -5.22 -15.43 5.87
CA PHE A 73 -5.83 -14.46 6.79
C PHE A 73 -6.40 -15.09 8.05
N ASN A 74 -6.53 -16.43 8.12
CA ASN A 74 -7.12 -17.11 9.29
C ASN A 74 -6.25 -17.00 10.55
N SER A 75 -4.94 -16.78 10.40
CA SER A 75 -4.06 -16.56 11.55
C SER A 75 -4.07 -15.08 11.94
N LEU A 76 -4.16 -14.79 13.24
CA LEU A 76 -4.09 -13.41 13.74
C LEU A 76 -2.81 -12.70 13.27
N SER A 77 -1.69 -13.42 13.27
CA SER A 77 -0.41 -12.92 12.75
C SER A 77 -0.45 -12.61 11.25
N GLY A 78 -1.08 -13.46 10.44
CA GLY A 78 -1.23 -13.25 9.00
C GLY A 78 -2.11 -12.03 8.71
N ALA A 79 -3.29 -11.97 9.33
CA ALA A 79 -4.20 -10.82 9.20
C ALA A 79 -3.53 -9.50 9.63
N ALA A 80 -2.80 -9.52 10.75
CA ALA A 80 -2.05 -8.35 11.22
C ALA A 80 -0.96 -7.94 10.23
N SER A 81 -0.21 -8.89 9.66
CA SER A 81 0.83 -8.60 8.66
C SER A 81 0.27 -8.02 7.37
N PHE A 82 -0.85 -8.53 6.87
CA PHE A 82 -1.53 -7.94 5.72
C PHE A 82 -2.09 -6.55 6.02
N PHE A 83 -2.66 -6.33 7.21
CA PHE A 83 -3.09 -5.01 7.64
C PHE A 83 -1.91 -4.03 7.72
N CYS A 84 -0.77 -4.44 8.27
CA CYS A 84 0.46 -3.64 8.26
C CYS A 84 0.95 -3.35 6.83
N ALA A 85 0.82 -4.29 5.89
CA ALA A 85 1.16 -4.07 4.48
C ALA A 85 0.25 -3.04 3.81
N PHE A 86 -1.05 -3.08 4.10
CA PHE A 86 -2.01 -2.09 3.66
C PHE A 86 -1.66 -0.69 4.18
N ILE A 87 -1.44 -0.56 5.49
CA ILE A 87 -1.08 0.71 6.13
C ILE A 87 0.27 1.24 5.62
N GLN A 88 1.27 0.37 5.47
CA GLN A 88 2.57 0.75 4.90
C GLN A 88 2.41 1.28 3.47
N GLY A 89 1.62 0.59 2.63
CA GLY A 89 1.33 1.02 1.26
C GLY A 89 0.63 2.38 1.22
N LEU A 90 -0.37 2.56 2.08
CA LEU A 90 -1.10 3.81 2.24
C LEU A 90 -0.16 4.95 2.62
N LEU A 91 0.60 4.80 3.71
CA LEU A 91 1.51 5.84 4.21
C LEU A 91 2.61 6.20 3.21
N LEU A 92 3.23 5.20 2.57
CA LEU A 92 4.33 5.44 1.64
C LEU A 92 3.87 6.23 0.40
N LEU A 93 2.76 5.82 -0.21
CA LEU A 93 2.31 6.46 -1.45
C LEU A 93 1.61 7.80 -1.15
N PHE A 94 0.74 7.86 -0.13
CA PHE A 94 0.14 9.13 0.31
C PHE A 94 1.24 10.10 0.78
N GLY A 95 1.90 9.82 1.90
CA GLY A 95 2.73 10.81 2.59
C GLY A 95 3.99 11.23 1.83
N MET A 96 4.68 10.27 1.20
CA MET A 96 6.01 10.50 0.65
C MET A 96 6.00 10.65 -0.87
N LEU A 97 5.45 9.68 -1.61
CA LEU A 97 5.68 9.62 -3.06
C LEU A 97 4.69 10.45 -3.89
N TYR A 98 3.48 10.69 -3.39
CA TYR A 98 2.47 11.49 -4.10
C TYR A 98 2.59 12.97 -3.76
N TYR A 99 2.57 13.32 -2.47
CA TYR A 99 2.48 14.73 -2.05
C TYR A 99 3.79 15.51 -2.03
N LEU A 100 4.93 14.87 -1.75
CA LEU A 100 6.21 15.57 -1.76
C LEU A 100 6.53 16.20 -3.13
N PRO A 101 6.36 15.52 -4.28
CA PRO A 101 6.57 16.18 -5.56
C PRO A 101 5.63 17.36 -5.77
N PHE A 102 4.33 17.25 -5.41
CA PHE A 102 3.42 18.40 -5.46
C PHE A 102 3.86 19.55 -4.56
N PHE A 103 4.37 19.27 -3.35
CA PHE A 103 4.94 20.30 -2.49
C PHE A 103 6.15 20.99 -3.12
N PHE A 104 7.04 20.24 -3.76
CA PHE A 104 8.22 20.82 -4.44
C PHE A 104 7.84 21.63 -5.68
N GLU A 105 6.83 21.21 -6.43
CA GLU A 105 6.35 21.93 -7.60
C GLU A 105 5.56 23.18 -7.20
N ALA A 106 4.60 23.06 -6.28
CA ALA A 106 3.70 24.15 -5.91
C ALA A 106 4.33 25.15 -4.92
N CYS A 107 4.97 24.68 -3.84
CA CYS A 107 5.48 25.55 -2.78
C CYS A 107 6.92 26.01 -3.04
N LYS A 108 7.75 25.17 -3.65
CA LYS A 108 9.16 25.48 -3.95
C LYS A 108 9.38 25.95 -5.39
N THR A 109 8.33 25.95 -6.23
CA THR A 109 8.38 26.36 -7.65
C THR A 109 9.48 25.64 -8.44
N LEU A 110 9.76 24.39 -8.07
CA LEU A 110 10.74 23.57 -8.78
C LEU A 110 10.14 22.98 -10.05
N THR A 111 10.95 22.82 -11.09
CA THR A 111 10.55 22.04 -12.27
C THR A 111 10.28 20.57 -11.88
N PRO A 112 9.39 19.85 -12.60
CA PRO A 112 9.11 18.44 -12.31
C PRO A 112 10.36 17.54 -12.25
N THR A 113 11.35 17.82 -13.10
CA THR A 113 12.64 17.10 -13.09
C THR A 113 13.39 17.28 -11.75
N LEU A 114 13.44 18.50 -11.23
CA LEU A 114 14.10 18.79 -9.94
C LEU A 114 13.29 18.26 -8.75
N ALA A 115 11.95 18.28 -8.83
CA ALA A 115 11.09 17.65 -7.83
C ALA A 115 11.35 16.13 -7.75
N GLY A 116 11.45 15.45 -8.89
CA GLY A 116 11.83 14.04 -8.96
C GLY A 116 13.22 13.74 -8.39
N ILE A 117 14.22 14.56 -8.73
CA ILE A 117 15.57 14.46 -8.14
C ILE A 117 15.53 14.62 -6.61
N SER A 118 14.67 15.49 -6.08
CA SER A 118 14.53 15.72 -4.64
C SER A 118 13.97 14.51 -3.88
N LEU A 119 13.40 13.51 -4.57
CA LEU A 119 12.91 12.27 -3.97
C LEU A 119 13.97 11.15 -3.96
N ILE A 120 15.11 11.32 -4.64
CA ILE A 120 16.21 10.35 -4.65
C ILE A 120 16.67 9.95 -3.24
N PRO A 121 16.74 10.85 -2.23
CA PRO A 121 17.09 10.44 -0.88
C PRO A 121 16.16 9.36 -0.30
N ILE A 122 14.86 9.40 -0.62
CA ILE A 122 13.88 8.41 -0.14
C ILE A 122 14.20 7.04 -0.74
N THR A 123 14.29 6.95 -2.07
CA THR A 123 14.55 5.69 -2.77
C THR A 123 15.97 5.18 -2.52
N GLY A 124 16.94 6.09 -2.42
CA GLY A 124 18.33 5.84 -2.12
C GLY A 124 18.57 5.26 -0.72
N ALA A 125 17.77 5.62 0.28
CA ALA A 125 17.79 4.95 1.58
C ALA A 125 16.94 3.66 1.59
N PHE A 126 15.82 3.66 0.89
CA PHE A 126 14.88 2.55 0.87
C PHE A 126 15.49 1.24 0.35
N VAL A 127 16.12 1.27 -0.83
CA VAL A 127 16.63 0.05 -1.50
C VAL A 127 17.76 -0.62 -0.70
N PRO A 128 18.82 0.09 -0.27
CA PRO A 128 19.88 -0.54 0.51
C PRO A 128 19.38 -1.08 1.84
N THR A 129 18.49 -0.34 2.51
CA THR A 129 17.92 -0.77 3.79
C THR A 129 17.14 -2.06 3.65
N ALA A 130 16.31 -2.17 2.61
CA ALA A 130 15.58 -3.38 2.27
C ALA A 130 16.54 -4.59 2.07
N ILE A 131 17.61 -4.41 1.30
CA ILE A 131 18.59 -5.49 1.06
C ILE A 131 19.29 -5.90 2.36
N VAL A 132 19.81 -4.93 3.11
CA VAL A 132 20.55 -5.17 4.35
C VAL A 132 19.66 -5.86 5.39
N ILE A 133 18.43 -5.39 5.58
CA ILE A 133 17.54 -5.98 6.57
C ILE A 133 17.16 -7.41 6.23
N GLY A 134 16.96 -7.72 4.93
CA GLY A 134 16.69 -9.10 4.50
C GLY A 134 17.82 -10.05 4.87
N ILE A 135 19.07 -9.63 4.70
CA ILE A 135 20.25 -10.41 5.10
C ILE A 135 20.33 -10.57 6.63
N ILE A 136 20.09 -9.49 7.37
CA ILE A 136 20.15 -9.52 8.84
C ILE A 136 19.07 -10.43 9.41
N ILE A 137 17.82 -10.32 8.95
CA ILE A 137 16.71 -11.18 9.39
C ILE A 137 17.02 -12.64 9.09
N LYS A 138 17.56 -12.95 7.92
CA LYS A 138 17.99 -14.32 7.55
C LYS A 138 19.03 -14.89 8.53
N ARG A 139 19.95 -14.05 9.04
CA ARG A 139 20.99 -14.47 9.99
C ARG A 139 20.48 -14.58 11.43
N ILE A 140 19.65 -13.64 11.88
CA ILE A 140 19.15 -13.58 13.26
C ILE A 140 17.99 -14.57 13.47
N GLY A 141 17.23 -14.89 12.42
CA GLY A 141 16.04 -15.75 12.51
C GLY A 141 14.82 -15.08 13.16
N SER A 142 14.91 -13.78 13.48
CA SER A 142 13.82 -13.00 14.06
C SER A 142 13.59 -11.72 13.25
N TYR A 143 12.32 -11.41 12.99
CA TYR A 143 11.88 -10.28 12.15
C TYR A 143 11.09 -9.22 12.93
N ARG A 144 10.59 -9.53 14.13
CA ARG A 144 9.67 -8.63 14.87
C ARG A 144 10.31 -7.29 15.17
N TRP A 145 11.56 -7.29 15.65
CA TRP A 145 12.30 -6.07 15.99
C TRP A 145 12.41 -5.09 14.82
N ALA A 146 12.60 -5.61 13.59
CA ALA A 146 12.72 -4.81 12.38
C ALA A 146 11.38 -4.18 11.96
N LEU A 147 10.27 -4.89 12.23
CA LEU A 147 8.93 -4.38 11.95
C LEU A 147 8.59 -3.21 12.89
N TRP A 148 8.81 -3.38 14.19
CA TRP A 148 8.53 -2.34 15.20
C TRP A 148 9.41 -1.11 14.99
N SER A 149 10.72 -1.31 14.75
CA SER A 149 11.63 -0.20 14.49
C SER A 149 11.29 0.51 13.18
N GLY A 150 10.96 -0.22 12.12
CA GLY A 150 10.53 0.33 10.85
C GLY A 150 9.31 1.23 10.97
N PHE A 151 8.26 0.80 11.67
CA PHE A 151 7.09 1.64 11.95
C PHE A 151 7.44 2.84 12.84
N GLY A 152 8.30 2.68 13.86
CA GLY A 152 8.78 3.78 14.68
C GLY A 152 9.48 4.86 13.87
N PHE A 153 10.44 4.49 13.01
CA PHE A 153 11.12 5.42 12.12
C PHE A 153 10.17 6.07 11.11
N THR A 154 9.20 5.31 10.58
CA THR A 154 8.20 5.83 9.65
C THR A 154 7.33 6.89 10.31
N ILE A 155 6.85 6.65 11.55
CA ILE A 155 6.06 7.61 12.31
C ILE A 155 6.86 8.88 12.58
N ILE A 156 8.11 8.75 13.01
CA ILE A 156 8.99 9.91 13.27
C ILE A 156 9.21 10.70 11.97
N ALA A 157 9.52 10.02 10.86
CA ALA A 157 9.74 10.67 9.58
C ALA A 157 8.50 11.43 9.09
N HIS A 158 7.31 10.84 9.20
CA HIS A 158 6.05 11.50 8.81
C HIS A 158 5.70 12.65 9.75
N GLY A 159 5.93 12.51 11.06
CA GLY A 159 5.74 13.60 12.02
C GLY A 159 6.67 14.79 11.75
N LEU A 160 7.91 14.51 11.36
CA LEU A 160 8.88 15.53 10.95
C LEU A 160 8.49 16.25 9.65
N LEU A 161 7.60 15.68 8.83
CA LEU A 161 7.10 16.37 7.63
C LEU A 161 6.28 17.63 7.96
N ILE A 162 5.74 17.74 9.18
CA ILE A 162 5.02 18.93 9.65
C ILE A 162 5.95 20.16 9.69
N LEU A 163 7.27 19.95 9.79
CA LEU A 163 8.28 21.01 9.78
C LEU A 163 8.68 21.45 8.36
N LEU A 164 8.14 20.83 7.30
CA LEU A 164 8.36 21.31 5.94
C LEU A 164 7.54 22.56 5.69
N ASP A 165 8.24 23.59 5.24
CA ASP A 165 7.67 24.87 4.82
C ASP A 165 8.37 25.30 3.51
N ALA A 166 7.76 26.24 2.79
CA ALA A 166 8.29 26.81 1.55
C ALA A 166 9.71 27.36 1.71
N GLN A 167 10.09 27.78 2.93
CA GLN A 167 11.44 28.29 3.23
C GLN A 167 12.43 27.21 3.72
N THR A 168 11.99 25.97 3.93
CA THR A 168 12.85 24.91 4.50
C THR A 168 13.98 24.51 3.56
N SER A 169 15.23 24.77 3.94
CA SER A 169 16.41 24.46 3.11
C SER A 169 16.60 22.96 2.86
N SER A 170 17.27 22.59 1.77
CA SER A 170 17.55 21.19 1.41
C SER A 170 18.27 20.40 2.48
N ARG A 171 19.15 21.05 3.25
CA ARG A 171 19.87 20.43 4.37
C ARG A 171 18.94 19.88 5.47
N ARG A 172 17.72 20.43 5.59
CA ARG A 172 16.76 20.04 6.64
C ARG A 172 15.85 18.89 6.20
N TRP A 173 15.38 18.89 4.95
CA TRP A 173 14.44 17.85 4.50
C TRP A 173 15.13 16.57 4.00
N ILE A 174 16.37 16.64 3.49
CA ILE A 174 17.14 15.44 3.07
C ILE A 174 17.22 14.36 4.17
N PRO A 175 17.63 14.67 5.42
CA PRO A 175 17.70 13.66 6.48
C PRO A 175 16.33 13.10 6.87
N ILE A 176 15.26 13.89 6.79
CA ILE A 176 13.88 13.43 7.04
C ILE A 176 13.49 12.38 5.99
N PHE A 177 13.85 12.62 4.73
CA PHE A 177 13.56 11.72 3.62
C PHE A 177 14.39 10.44 3.67
N LEU A 178 15.67 10.55 4.05
CA LEU A 178 16.52 9.38 4.31
C LEU A 178 15.93 8.52 5.43
N LEU A 179 15.47 9.13 6.52
CA LEU A 179 14.83 8.43 7.63
C LEU A 179 13.52 7.75 7.20
N GLY A 180 12.70 8.43 6.39
CA GLY A 180 11.47 7.87 5.81
C GLY A 180 11.74 6.68 4.90
N GLY A 181 12.71 6.82 3.99
CA GLY A 181 13.16 5.74 3.11
C GLY A 181 13.69 4.53 3.89
N PHE A 182 14.50 4.78 4.91
CA PHE A 182 15.01 3.75 5.83
C PHE A 182 13.87 3.01 6.55
N GLY A 183 12.95 3.73 7.18
CA GLY A 183 11.79 3.16 7.87
C GLY A 183 10.91 2.31 6.95
N HIS A 184 10.60 2.80 5.75
CA HIS A 184 9.82 2.03 4.78
C HIS A 184 10.56 0.82 4.22
N GLY A 185 11.87 0.92 3.99
CA GLY A 185 12.69 -0.19 3.52
C GLY A 185 12.74 -1.34 4.52
N LEU A 186 12.87 -1.00 5.82
CA LEU A 186 12.74 -1.93 6.95
C LEU A 186 11.39 -2.67 6.91
N ILE A 187 10.28 -1.92 6.85
CA ILE A 187 8.94 -2.52 6.91
C ILE A 187 8.70 -3.44 5.71
N VAL A 188 8.98 -2.97 4.48
CA VAL A 188 8.64 -3.70 3.25
C VAL A 188 9.32 -5.07 3.22
N MET A 189 10.61 -5.14 3.50
CA MET A 189 11.30 -6.43 3.48
C MET A 189 10.93 -7.31 4.67
N THR A 190 10.69 -6.72 5.84
CA THR A 190 10.24 -7.47 7.01
C THR A 190 8.87 -8.11 6.79
N LEU A 191 7.93 -7.40 6.16
CA LEU A 191 6.59 -7.90 5.87
C LEU A 191 6.60 -9.03 4.83
N ILE A 192 7.40 -8.91 3.77
CA ILE A 192 7.57 -9.97 2.77
C ILE A 192 8.04 -11.26 3.46
N ILE A 193 9.10 -11.18 4.26
CA ILE A 193 9.65 -12.34 4.98
C ILE A 193 8.63 -12.89 5.98
N CYS A 194 7.93 -12.02 6.71
CA CYS A 194 6.93 -12.44 7.70
C CYS A 194 5.79 -13.23 7.07
N ILE A 195 5.24 -12.74 5.95
CA ILE A 195 4.12 -13.37 5.25
C ILE A 195 4.56 -14.70 4.64
N GLN A 196 5.76 -14.76 4.06
CA GLN A 196 6.33 -16.00 3.55
C GLN A 196 6.62 -17.03 4.64
N ALA A 197 7.00 -16.57 5.85
CA ALA A 197 7.26 -17.45 7.00
C ALA A 197 5.97 -18.02 7.63
N ILE A 198 4.83 -17.34 7.47
CA ILE A 198 3.52 -17.81 7.96
C ILE A 198 2.89 -18.78 6.95
N ALA A 199 3.16 -18.60 5.66
CA ALA A 199 2.67 -19.46 4.60
C ALA A 199 3.38 -20.82 4.58
N LYS A 200 2.69 -21.85 4.08
CA LYS A 200 3.34 -23.12 3.76
C LYS A 200 4.35 -22.91 2.62
N PRO A 201 5.45 -23.68 2.55
CA PRO A 201 6.45 -23.53 1.47
C PRO A 201 5.85 -23.59 0.07
N GLU A 202 4.82 -24.43 -0.12
CA GLU A 202 4.08 -24.60 -1.37
C GLU A 202 3.23 -23.37 -1.74
N GLU A 203 2.78 -22.60 -0.74
CA GLU A 203 1.89 -21.43 -0.89
C GLU A 203 2.67 -20.09 -0.81
N ALA A 204 4.00 -20.13 -0.73
CA ALA A 204 4.83 -18.94 -0.53
C ALA A 204 4.72 -17.93 -1.69
N ALA A 205 4.51 -18.42 -2.92
CA ALA A 205 4.27 -17.58 -4.09
C ALA A 205 2.92 -16.84 -3.99
N ASP A 206 1.87 -17.56 -3.62
CA ASP A 206 0.52 -16.98 -3.45
C ASP A 206 0.49 -15.98 -2.30
N ALA A 207 1.24 -16.23 -1.24
CA ALA A 207 1.39 -15.31 -0.11
C ALA A 207 2.10 -14.01 -0.52
N ALA A 208 3.16 -14.09 -1.32
CA ALA A 208 3.86 -12.92 -1.85
C ALA A 208 2.99 -12.12 -2.86
N ALA A 209 2.20 -12.82 -3.69
CA ALA A 209 1.23 -12.19 -4.57
C ALA A 209 0.14 -11.46 -3.78
N THR A 210 -0.42 -12.12 -2.75
CA THR A 210 -1.42 -11.54 -1.85
C THR A 210 -0.86 -10.32 -1.11
N TYR A 211 0.38 -10.37 -0.64
CA TYR A 211 1.06 -9.23 -0.03
C TYR A 211 1.13 -8.04 -0.99
N THR A 212 1.63 -8.27 -2.20
CA THR A 212 1.78 -7.23 -3.22
C THR A 212 0.42 -6.63 -3.57
N PHE A 213 -0.59 -7.48 -3.67
CA PHE A 213 -1.96 -7.10 -3.91
C PHE A 213 -2.51 -6.18 -2.79
N VAL A 214 -2.48 -6.61 -1.53
CA VAL A 214 -2.97 -5.84 -0.37
C VAL A 214 -2.22 -4.51 -0.23
N ARG A 215 -0.91 -4.52 -0.41
CA ARG A 215 -0.07 -3.32 -0.40
C ARG A 215 -0.48 -2.34 -1.50
N THR A 216 -0.79 -2.84 -2.69
CA THR A 216 -1.22 -2.01 -3.83
C THR A 216 -2.58 -1.37 -3.59
N ILE A 217 -3.52 -2.09 -2.94
CA ILE A 217 -4.79 -1.47 -2.52
C ILE A 217 -4.51 -0.30 -1.55
N GLY A 218 -3.64 -0.51 -0.56
CA GLY A 218 -3.26 0.54 0.39
C GLY A 218 -2.70 1.77 -0.33
N MET A 219 -1.83 1.56 -1.32
CA MET A 219 -1.31 2.61 -2.19
C MET A 219 -2.43 3.36 -2.93
N CYS A 220 -3.36 2.66 -3.59
CA CYS A 220 -4.48 3.27 -4.31
C CYS A 220 -5.38 4.11 -3.39
N VAL A 221 -5.72 3.59 -2.21
CA VAL A 221 -6.51 4.31 -1.20
C VAL A 221 -5.75 5.55 -0.73
N GLY A 222 -4.44 5.43 -0.50
CA GLY A 222 -3.58 6.55 -0.16
C GLY A 222 -3.68 7.69 -1.17
N VAL A 223 -3.53 7.40 -2.46
CA VAL A 223 -3.66 8.44 -3.52
C VAL A 223 -5.06 9.05 -3.54
N ALA A 224 -6.11 8.25 -3.40
CA ALA A 224 -7.48 8.73 -3.44
C ALA A 224 -7.79 9.66 -2.24
N MET A 225 -7.34 9.31 -1.03
CA MET A 225 -7.40 10.19 0.14
C MET A 225 -6.61 11.47 -0.09
N GLY A 226 -5.47 11.36 -0.77
CA GLY A 226 -4.66 12.50 -1.12
C GLY A 226 -5.38 13.50 -2.04
N GLY A 227 -6.03 13.00 -3.08
CA GLY A 227 -6.87 13.83 -3.94
C GLY A 227 -7.92 14.61 -3.13
N SER A 228 -8.62 13.95 -2.20
CA SER A 228 -9.73 14.57 -1.47
C SER A 228 -9.36 15.71 -0.51
N ILE A 229 -8.09 15.82 -0.10
CA ILE A 229 -7.61 16.83 0.86
C ILE A 229 -6.99 18.04 0.14
N PHE A 230 -6.45 17.86 -1.06
CA PHE A 230 -5.76 18.89 -1.85
C PHE A 230 -6.71 19.62 -2.80
#